data_AF-A0A3B0AD54-F1
#
_entry.id   AF-A0A3B0AD54-F1
#
_cell.length_a   1.000
_cell.length_b   1.000
_cell.length_c   1.000
_cell.angle_alpha   90.00
_cell.angle_beta   90.00
_cell.angle_gamma   90.00
#
_symmetry.space_group_name_H-M   'P 1'
#
loop_
_entity.id
_entity.type
_entity.pdbx_description
1 polymer ?
#
loop_
_entity_poly.entity_id
_entity_poly.type
_entity_poly.pdbx_seq_one_letter_code
_entity_poly.pdbx_strand_id
1 'polypeptide(L)'
;MAQIMRAAVDNEIIGSSPCRSVRLPRVPESDPAILTVAQVDKLAAVCDVPDRVLVLLLAYSGLRIGEALALRRRHIDIRSGRVAVAQAVA
;
A
#
# COMPACT_ATOMS: atom_id res chain seq x y z
N MET A 1 -11.87 11.67 -9.33
CA MET A 1 -13.11 12.39 -9.70
C MET A 1 -14.39 11.73 -9.24
N ALA A 2 -14.61 10.43 -9.46
CA ALA A 2 -15.84 9.75 -8.98
C ALA A 2 -16.06 9.86 -7.44
N GLN A 3 -14.98 9.97 -6.65
CA GLN A 3 -15.08 10.16 -5.21
C GLN A 3 -15.54 11.59 -4.84
N ILE A 4 -15.02 12.61 -5.51
CA ILE A 4 -15.44 14.01 -5.33
C ILE A 4 -16.90 14.21 -5.77
N MET A 5 -17.30 13.63 -6.91
CA MET A 5 -18.69 13.71 -7.38
C MET A 5 -19.67 12.96 -6.47
N ARG A 6 -19.24 11.90 -5.78
CA ARG A 6 -20.04 11.25 -4.73
C ARG A 6 -20.18 12.15 -3.51
N ALA A 7 -19.08 12.74 -3.05
CA ALA A 7 -19.15 13.73 -1.96
C ALA A 7 -20.09 14.90 -2.29
N ALA A 8 -20.14 15.36 -3.54
CA ALA A 8 -21.08 16.41 -3.96
C ALA A 8 -22.55 15.96 -3.91
N VAL A 9 -22.85 14.67 -4.16
CA VAL A 9 -24.18 14.09 -3.97
C VAL A 9 -24.50 13.99 -2.48
N ASP A 10 -23.55 13.50 -1.67
CA ASP A 10 -23.72 13.35 -0.22
C ASP A 10 -23.96 14.70 0.48
N ASN A 11 -23.43 15.79 -0.09
CA ASN A 11 -23.66 17.17 0.37
C ASN A 11 -24.83 17.86 -0.37
N GLU A 12 -25.66 17.11 -1.10
CA GLU A 12 -26.85 17.60 -1.81
C GLU A 12 -26.60 18.72 -2.85
N ILE A 13 -25.35 18.90 -3.28
CA ILE A 13 -24.98 19.91 -4.30
C ILE A 13 -25.52 19.49 -5.68
N ILE A 14 -25.55 18.18 -5.96
CA ILE A 14 -26.06 17.60 -7.19
C ILE A 14 -26.94 16.37 -6.88
N GLY A 15 -28.01 16.18 -7.65
CA GLY A 15 -28.95 15.06 -7.41
C GLY A 15 -28.42 13.68 -7.77
N SER A 16 -27.36 13.58 -8.59
CA SER A 16 -26.70 12.30 -8.89
C SER A 16 -25.29 12.49 -9.44
N SER A 17 -24.43 11.47 -9.26
CA SER A 17 -23.06 11.51 -9.75
C SER A 17 -22.99 11.20 -11.25
N PRO A 18 -22.44 12.09 -12.09
CA PRO A 18 -22.28 11.84 -13.54
C PRO A 18 -21.32 10.68 -13.82
N CYS A 19 -20.49 10.29 -12.84
CA CYS A 19 -19.58 9.16 -12.97
C CYS A 19 -20.27 7.78 -12.84
N ARG A 20 -21.56 7.70 -12.48
CA ARG A 20 -22.27 6.44 -12.20
C ARG A 20 -22.38 5.51 -13.42
N SER A 21 -22.56 6.08 -14.61
CA SER A 21 -22.79 5.32 -15.85
C SER A 21 -21.60 5.36 -16.82
N VAL A 22 -20.45 5.87 -16.36
CA VAL A 22 -19.24 5.96 -17.18
C VAL A 22 -18.57 4.59 -17.23
N ARG A 23 -18.55 3.98 -18.41
CA ARG A 23 -17.72 2.81 -18.67
C ARG A 23 -16.28 3.27 -18.90
N LEU A 24 -15.42 2.97 -17.94
CA LEU A 24 -13.99 3.19 -18.10
C LEU A 24 -13.42 2.23 -19.15
N PRO A 25 -12.50 2.69 -20.00
CA PRO A 25 -11.75 1.78 -20.84
C PRO A 25 -10.98 0.78 -19.96
N ARG A 26 -10.81 -0.45 -20.44
CA ARG A 26 -9.93 -1.40 -19.77
C ARG A 26 -8.53 -0.82 -19.76
N VAL A 27 -7.99 -0.62 -18.56
CA VAL A 27 -6.56 -0.32 -18.41
C VAL A 27 -5.82 -1.60 -18.84
N PRO A 28 -4.85 -1.52 -19.77
CA PRO A 28 -4.05 -2.68 -20.12
C PRO A 28 -3.39 -3.20 -18.85
N GLU A 29 -3.49 -4.52 -18.60
CA GLU A 29 -2.77 -5.15 -17.50
C GLU A 29 -1.28 -4.98 -17.79
N SER A 30 -0.63 -4.14 -16.99
CA SER A 30 0.82 -4.14 -16.92
C SER A 30 1.23 -5.44 -16.26
N ASP A 31 2.11 -6.20 -16.89
CA ASP A 31 2.76 -7.33 -16.24
C ASP A 31 3.60 -6.77 -15.08
N PRO A 32 3.23 -7.04 -13.81
CA PRO A 32 3.96 -6.48 -12.70
C PRO A 32 5.33 -7.16 -12.64
N ALA A 33 6.40 -6.36 -12.65
CA ALA A 33 7.76 -6.86 -12.47
C ALA A 33 7.92 -7.42 -11.04
N ILE A 34 7.74 -8.72 -10.87
CA ILE A 34 7.91 -9.39 -9.59
C ILE A 34 9.40 -9.62 -9.33
N LEU A 35 9.90 -9.06 -8.23
CA LEU A 35 11.28 -9.24 -7.80
C LEU A 35 11.51 -10.67 -7.30
N THR A 36 12.56 -11.30 -7.80
CA THR A 36 13.11 -12.53 -7.21
C THR A 36 13.80 -12.22 -5.88
N VAL A 37 13.98 -13.23 -5.03
CA VAL A 37 14.71 -13.11 -3.76
C VAL A 37 16.09 -12.49 -3.96
N ALA A 38 16.84 -12.93 -4.97
CA ALA A 38 18.16 -12.39 -5.27
C ALA A 38 18.13 -10.91 -5.70
N GLN A 39 17.05 -10.44 -6.33
CA GLN A 39 16.88 -9.02 -6.65
C GLN A 39 16.49 -8.20 -5.43
N VAL A 40 15.67 -8.75 -4.52
CA VAL A 40 15.37 -8.13 -3.23
C VAL A 40 16.65 -7.93 -2.41
N ASP A 41 17.51 -8.95 -2.34
CA ASP A 41 18.77 -8.86 -1.60
C ASP A 41 19.71 -7.80 -2.20
N LYS A 42 19.81 -7.74 -3.53
CA LYS A 42 20.57 -6.70 -4.23
C LYS A 42 20.03 -5.30 -3.94
N LEU A 43 18.69 -5.14 -3.93
CA LEU A 43 18.05 -3.88 -3.61
C LEU A 43 18.32 -3.47 -2.16
N ALA A 44 18.13 -4.39 -1.22
CA ALA A 44 18.38 -4.15 0.20
C ALA A 44 19.86 -3.82 0.47
N ALA A 45 20.80 -4.40 -0.28
CA ALA A 45 22.23 -4.16 -0.12
C ALA A 45 22.66 -2.73 -0.49
N VAL A 46 21.95 -2.06 -1.40
CA VAL A 46 22.25 -0.67 -1.79
C VAL A 46 21.50 0.37 -0.96
N CYS A 47 20.56 -0.06 -0.11
CA CYS A 47 19.81 0.83 0.78
C CYS A 47 20.53 1.03 2.11
N ASP A 48 20.48 2.26 2.63
CA ASP A 48 20.87 2.59 3.99
C ASP A 48 19.74 2.28 4.99
N VAL A 49 20.04 2.36 6.29
CA VAL A 49 19.02 2.31 7.34
C VAL A 49 18.35 3.70 7.40
N PRO A 50 17.01 3.80 7.36
CA PRO A 50 16.01 2.76 7.63
C PRO A 50 15.47 1.98 6.43
N ASP A 51 15.70 2.43 5.20
CA ASP A 51 15.04 1.91 4.00
C ASP A 51 15.34 0.43 3.74
N ARG A 52 16.56 -0.02 4.06
CA ARG A 52 16.93 -1.44 3.99
C ARG A 52 16.00 -2.33 4.81
N VAL A 53 15.63 -1.89 6.01
CA VAL A 53 14.73 -2.65 6.90
C VAL A 53 13.33 -2.67 6.32
N LEU A 54 12.87 -1.55 5.76
CA LEU A 54 11.55 -1.45 5.14
C LEU A 54 11.43 -2.37 3.91
N VAL A 55 12.44 -2.39 3.04
CA VAL A 55 12.49 -3.26 1.85
C VAL A 55 12.37 -4.73 2.26
N LEU A 56 13.21 -5.18 3.21
CA LEU A 56 13.18 -6.56 3.69
C LEU A 56 11.84 -6.89 4.35
N LEU A 57 11.31 -5.99 5.18
CA LEU A 57 10.03 -6.21 5.83
C LEU A 57 8.92 -6.41 4.80
N LEU A 58 8.80 -5.51 3.81
CA LEU A 58 7.74 -5.61 2.79
C LEU A 58 7.88 -6.88 1.94
N ALA A 59 9.11 -7.25 1.57
CA ALA A 59 9.37 -8.43 0.75
C ALA A 59 9.01 -9.75 1.45
N TYR A 60 9.25 -9.85 2.77
CA TYR A 60 9.07 -11.11 3.51
C TYR A 60 7.77 -11.21 4.31
N SER A 61 7.11 -10.11 4.63
CA SER A 61 5.88 -10.12 5.46
C SER A 61 4.58 -9.95 4.68
N GLY A 62 4.65 -9.49 3.43
CA GLY A 62 3.44 -9.22 2.62
C GLY A 62 2.60 -8.03 3.11
N LEU A 63 3.15 -7.19 3.98
CA LEU A 63 2.49 -5.98 4.47
C LEU A 63 2.30 -4.96 3.35
N ARG A 64 1.19 -4.21 3.41
CA ARG A 64 1.03 -3.03 2.57
C ARG A 64 1.97 -1.92 3.06
N ILE A 65 2.39 -1.05 2.15
CA ILE A 65 3.26 0.08 2.48
C ILE A 65 2.70 0.94 3.64
N GLY A 66 1.39 1.22 3.62
CA GLY A 66 0.73 1.98 4.69
C GLY A 66 0.74 1.26 6.04
N GLU A 67 0.68 -0.08 6.05
CA GLU A 67 0.76 -0.89 7.28
C GLU A 67 2.19 -0.89 7.82
N ALA A 68 3.18 -1.11 6.95
CA ALA A 68 4.59 -1.08 7.33
C ALA A 68 5.03 0.28 7.88
N LEU A 69 4.60 1.38 7.27
CA LEU A 69 4.89 2.74 7.73
C LEU A 69 4.18 3.12 9.03
N ALA A 70 3.04 2.50 9.34
CA ALA A 70 2.32 2.69 10.60
C ALA A 70 2.91 1.88 11.77
N LEU A 71 3.89 1.01 11.53
CA LEU A 71 4.47 0.18 12.58
C LEU A 71 5.18 1.03 13.65
N ARG A 72 5.03 0.58 14.89
CA ARG A 72 5.65 1.14 16.08
C ARG A 72 6.38 0.02 16.79
N ARG A 73 7.40 0.36 17.58
CA ARG A 73 8.22 -0.63 18.30
C ARG A 73 7.39 -1.61 19.16
N ARG A 74 6.29 -1.14 19.76
CA ARG A 74 5.33 -1.97 20.53
C ARG A 74 4.62 -3.06 19.72
N HIS A 75 4.61 -2.95 18.39
CA HIS A 75 3.96 -3.91 17.50
C HIS A 75 4.91 -5.04 17.08
N ILE A 76 6.19 -4.98 17.48
CA ILE A 76 7.22 -5.92 17.03
C ILE A 76 7.65 -6.77 18.22
N ASP A 77 7.38 -8.07 18.14
CA ASP A 77 7.94 -9.05 19.05
C ASP A 77 9.14 -9.75 18.38
N ILE A 78 10.32 -9.27 18.70
CA ILE A 78 11.59 -9.79 18.17
C ILE A 78 11.85 -11.22 18.65
N ARG A 79 11.35 -11.60 19.84
CA ARG A 79 11.59 -12.93 20.41
C ARG A 79 10.80 -14.01 19.68
N SER A 80 9.54 -13.70 19.33
CA SER A 80 8.69 -14.60 18.57
C SER A 80 8.73 -14.39 17.05
N GLY A 81 9.47 -13.38 16.58
CA GLY A 81 9.56 -13.04 15.16
C GLY A 81 8.23 -12.56 14.57
N ARG A 82 7.38 -11.93 15.39
CA ARG A 82 6.02 -11.54 15.01
C ARG A 82 5.87 -10.02 14.92
N VAL A 83 5.01 -9.60 13.98
CA VAL A 83 4.61 -8.22 13.79
C VAL A 83 3.08 -8.13 13.87
N ALA A 84 2.56 -7.28 14.75
CA ALA A 84 1.14 -7.02 14.89
C ALA A 84 0.72 -5.82 14.05
N VAL A 85 -0.14 -6.03 13.07
CA VAL A 85 -0.70 -4.95 12.24
C VAL A 85 -1.95 -4.39 12.93
N ALA A 86 -1.84 -3.20 13.49
CA ALA A 86 -2.96 -2.55 14.18
C ALA A 86 -3.55 -1.37 13.40
N GLN A 87 -2.77 -0.76 12.50
CA GLN A 87 -3.11 0.50 11.81
C GLN A 87 -2.44 0.55 10.43
N ALA A 88 -2.96 1.39 9.55
CA ALA A 88 -2.36 1.73 8.26
C ALA A 88 -2.40 3.24 8.04
N VAL A 89 -1.39 3.79 7.37
CA VAL A 89 -1.39 5.18 6.89
C VAL A 89 -2.35 5.28 5.69
N ALA A 90 -3.22 6.29 5.72
CA ALA A 90 -4.19 6.60 4.66
C ALA A 90 -3.58 7.49 3.57
#